data_AF-A0A388Q0P5-F1
#
_entry.id   AF-A0A388Q0P5-F1
#
_cell.length_a   1.000
_cell.length_b   1.000
_cell.length_c   1.000
_cell.angle_alpha   90.00
_cell.angle_beta   90.00
_cell.angle_gamma   90.00
#
_symmetry.space_group_name_H-M   'P 1'
#
loop_
_entity.id
_entity.type
_entity.pdbx_description
1 polymer ?
#
loop_
_entity_poly.entity_id
_entity_poly.type
_entity_poly.pdbx_seq_one_letter_code
_entity_poly.pdbx_strand_id
1 'polypeptide(L)'
;MAIKKTKEEVAQIRESISRKGPRKPIFFGQKIDDLKKGEGIVITDEEWKGTKLKTPLPSYYYSKYNKGSKKVISVVKTEKGYLVEKIG
;
A
#
# COMPACT_ATOMS: atom_id res chain seq x y z
N MET A 1 11.19 22.64 23.48
CA MET A 1 12.67 22.69 23.28
C MET A 1 13.08 21.51 22.42
N ALA A 2 13.77 21.73 21.31
CA ALA A 2 14.32 20.64 20.49
C ALA A 2 15.72 20.29 21.01
N ILE A 3 15.92 19.04 21.46
CA ILE A 3 17.20 18.57 21.99
C ILE A 3 18.06 18.11 20.81
N LYS A 4 19.24 18.69 20.66
CA LYS A 4 20.22 18.31 19.62
C LYS A 4 20.86 16.98 20.03
N LYS A 5 20.65 15.93 19.24
CA LYS A 5 21.30 14.62 19.43
C LYS A 5 22.56 14.51 18.57
N THR A 6 23.56 13.82 19.10
CA THR A 6 24.83 13.54 18.39
C THR A 6 24.64 12.47 17.30
N LYS A 7 25.59 12.37 16.36
CA LYS A 7 25.53 11.38 15.26
C LYS A 7 25.43 9.94 15.78
N GLU A 8 26.10 9.65 16.88
CA GLU A 8 26.12 8.32 17.52
C GLU A 8 24.77 8.00 18.20
N GLU A 9 24.17 8.97 18.91
CA GLU A 9 22.81 8.80 19.44
C GLU A 9 21.77 8.58 18.34
N VAL A 10 21.91 9.27 17.21
CA VAL A 10 21.02 9.07 16.05
C VAL A 10 21.21 7.68 15.43
N ALA A 11 22.43 7.16 15.39
CA ALA A 11 22.72 5.80 14.91
C ALA A 11 22.11 4.74 15.83
N GLN A 12 22.29 4.87 17.15
CA GLN A 12 21.70 3.95 18.13
C GLN A 12 20.17 3.96 18.09
N ILE A 13 19.54 5.12 17.92
CA ILE A 13 18.08 5.23 17.74
C ILE A 13 17.66 4.52 16.44
N ARG A 14 18.39 4.71 15.34
CA ARG A 14 18.07 4.08 14.05
C ARG A 14 18.21 2.56 14.08
N GLU A 15 19.20 2.02 14.78
CA GLU A 15 19.41 0.58 14.92
C GLU A 15 18.41 -0.06 15.89
N SER A 16 18.01 0.65 16.95
CA SER A 16 17.01 0.18 17.93
C SER A 16 15.59 0.15 17.35
N ILE A 17 15.31 0.96 16.34
CA ILE A 17 14.05 0.91 15.60
C ILE A 17 14.14 -0.23 14.59
N SER A 18 13.77 -1.44 15.02
CA SER A 18 13.49 -2.54 14.09
C SER A 18 12.49 -2.02 13.05
N ARG A 19 12.92 -1.87 11.79
CA ARG A 19 12.07 -1.42 10.67
C ARG A 19 10.92 -2.37 10.34
N LYS A 20 10.65 -3.37 11.19
CA LYS A 20 9.37 -4.07 11.25
C LYS A 20 8.34 -3.19 11.96
N GLY A 21 8.06 -2.02 11.39
CA GLY A 21 6.79 -1.36 11.70
C GLY A 21 5.66 -2.38 11.51
N PRO A 22 4.59 -2.36 12.34
CA PRO A 22 3.48 -3.27 12.16
C PRO A 22 3.09 -3.23 10.69
N ARG A 23 3.15 -4.38 10.01
CA ARG A 23 2.71 -4.49 8.61
C ARG A 23 1.25 -4.06 8.63
N LYS A 24 0.98 -2.80 8.34
CA LYS A 24 -0.39 -2.28 8.32
C LYS A 24 -1.18 -3.22 7.43
N PRO A 25 -2.30 -3.79 7.90
CA PRO A 25 -3.10 -4.66 7.09
C PRO A 25 -3.51 -3.87 5.85
N ILE A 26 -3.21 -4.44 4.69
CA ILE A 26 -3.55 -3.82 3.43
C ILE A 26 -4.91 -4.37 3.09
N PHE A 27 -5.92 -3.50 3.15
CA PHE A 27 -7.27 -3.80 2.69
C PHE A 27 -7.18 -4.51 1.34
N PHE A 28 -7.94 -5.60 1.17
CA PHE A 28 -7.91 -6.47 -0.02
C PHE A 28 -6.54 -6.99 -0.46
N GLY A 29 -5.47 -6.75 0.32
CA GLY A 29 -4.10 -7.05 -0.08
C GLY A 29 -3.84 -8.53 -0.25
N GLN A 30 -4.50 -9.38 0.53
CA GLN A 30 -4.43 -10.83 0.38
C GLN A 30 -5.17 -11.30 -0.88
N LYS A 31 -6.34 -10.71 -1.19
CA LYS A 31 -7.05 -10.99 -2.44
C LYS A 31 -6.20 -10.61 -3.66
N ILE A 32 -5.52 -9.46 -3.60
CA ILE A 32 -4.63 -8.99 -4.68
C ILE A 32 -3.38 -9.87 -4.81
N ASP A 33 -2.84 -10.36 -3.69
CA ASP A 33 -1.66 -11.23 -3.69
C ASP A 33 -1.96 -12.59 -4.35
N ASP A 34 -3.15 -13.12 -4.07
CA ASP A 34 -3.67 -14.39 -4.59
C ASP A 34 -3.97 -14.37 -6.10
N LEU A 35 -4.19 -13.18 -6.68
CA LEU A 35 -4.40 -13.04 -8.12
C LEU A 35 -3.21 -13.58 -8.91
N LYS A 36 -3.48 -14.27 -10.02
CA LYS A 36 -2.47 -14.58 -11.03
C LYS A 36 -2.34 -13.43 -12.03
N LYS A 37 -1.28 -13.47 -12.82
CA LYS A 37 -1.06 -12.49 -13.89
C LYS A 37 -2.23 -12.52 -14.88
N GLY A 38 -2.84 -11.35 -15.13
CA GLY A 38 -4.02 -11.21 -15.98
C GLY A 38 -5.36 -11.39 -15.25
N GLU A 39 -5.35 -11.69 -13.94
CA GLU A 39 -6.55 -11.68 -13.12
C GLU A 39 -6.74 -10.33 -12.42
N GLY A 40 -7.99 -10.00 -12.13
CA GLY A 40 -8.34 -8.77 -11.42
C GLY A 40 -9.51 -8.93 -10.46
N ILE A 41 -9.56 -8.05 -9.48
CA ILE A 41 -10.70 -7.90 -8.57
C ILE A 41 -11.37 -6.56 -8.79
N VAL A 42 -12.70 -6.55 -8.80
CA VAL A 42 -13.47 -5.32 -8.75
C VAL A 42 -13.72 -4.99 -7.28
N ILE A 43 -13.27 -3.82 -6.85
CA ILE A 43 -13.56 -3.26 -5.54
C ILE A 43 -14.60 -2.18 -5.76
N THR A 44 -15.80 -2.38 -5.20
CA THR A 44 -16.88 -1.41 -5.32
C THR A 44 -16.59 -0.14 -4.53
N ASP A 45 -17.19 0.97 -4.93
CA ASP A 45 -17.05 2.24 -4.19
C ASP A 45 -17.59 2.13 -2.76
N GLU A 46 -18.63 1.33 -2.54
CA GLU A 46 -19.19 1.01 -1.22
C GLU A 46 -18.20 0.23 -0.35
N GLU A 47 -17.58 -0.82 -0.89
CA GLU A 47 -16.53 -1.57 -0.19
C GLU A 47 -15.34 -0.68 0.15
N TRP A 48 -14.93 0.21 -0.77
CA TRP A 48 -13.84 1.13 -0.54
C TRP A 48 -14.17 2.17 0.53
N LYS A 49 -15.36 2.77 0.49
CA LYS A 49 -15.87 3.68 1.53
C LYS A 49 -15.94 2.99 2.90
N GLY A 50 -16.30 1.71 2.92
CA GLY A 50 -16.32 0.87 4.12
C GLY A 50 -14.96 0.75 4.83
N THR A 51 -13.84 0.91 4.10
CA THR A 51 -12.49 0.88 4.69
C THR A 51 -12.16 2.12 5.55
N LYS A 52 -13.01 3.16 5.53
CA LYS A 52 -12.80 4.46 6.20
C LYS A 52 -11.51 5.18 5.77
N LEU A 53 -10.86 4.75 4.68
CA LEU A 53 -9.67 5.39 4.14
C LEU A 53 -10.07 6.62 3.32
N LYS A 54 -9.41 7.75 3.60
CA LYS A 54 -9.55 8.98 2.80
C LYS A 54 -8.69 8.96 1.53
N THR A 55 -7.72 8.06 1.46
CA THR A 55 -6.79 7.96 0.34
C THR A 55 -7.49 7.28 -0.85
N PRO A 56 -7.32 7.78 -2.10
CA PRO A 56 -7.80 7.09 -3.28
C PRO A 56 -7.18 5.69 -3.41
N LEU A 57 -7.98 4.74 -3.88
CA LEU A 57 -7.57 3.34 -4.06
C LEU A 57 -6.25 3.17 -4.84
N PRO A 58 -6.03 3.86 -5.98
CA PRO A 58 -4.77 3.76 -6.72
C PRO A 58 -3.56 4.18 -5.89
N SER A 59 -3.66 5.31 -5.17
CA SER A 59 -2.59 5.85 -4.33
C SER A 59 -2.29 4.97 -3.13
N TYR A 60 -3.31 4.29 -2.59
CA TYR A 60 -3.15 3.37 -1.46
C TYR A 60 -2.25 2.19 -1.79
N TYR A 61 -2.43 1.60 -2.98
CA TYR A 61 -1.67 0.42 -3.38
C TYR A 61 -0.36 0.72 -4.12
N TYR A 62 -0.20 1.95 -4.63
CA TYR A 62 0.99 2.36 -5.39
C TYR A 62 2.29 2.04 -4.64
N SER A 63 2.40 2.44 -3.37
CA SER A 63 3.64 2.28 -2.60
C SER A 63 4.03 0.82 -2.33
N LYS A 64 3.05 -0.09 -2.28
CA LYS A 64 3.31 -1.52 -2.05
C LYS A 64 3.60 -2.27 -3.35
N TYR A 65 2.75 -2.08 -4.36
CA TYR A 65 2.73 -2.92 -5.55
C TYR A 65 3.43 -2.26 -6.74
N ASN A 66 3.43 -0.93 -6.84
CA ASN A 66 3.97 -0.19 -7.98
C ASN A 66 5.11 0.73 -7.54
N LYS A 67 6.21 0.13 -7.05
CA LYS A 67 7.38 0.90 -6.58
C LYS A 67 8.37 1.12 -7.72
N GLY A 68 8.64 2.39 -8.06
CA GLY A 68 9.54 2.76 -9.15
C GLY A 68 8.97 2.36 -10.52
N SER A 69 9.79 1.74 -11.37
CA SER A 69 9.38 1.33 -12.74
C SER A 69 8.68 -0.03 -12.81
N LYS A 70 8.64 -0.80 -11.70
CA LYS A 70 7.94 -2.10 -11.66
C LYS A 70 6.48 -1.89 -11.31
N LYS A 71 5.61 -1.97 -12.31
CA LYS A 71 4.15 -2.01 -12.08
C LYS A 71 3.74 -3.48 -11.91
N VAL A 72 3.30 -3.85 -10.70
CA VAL A 72 2.78 -5.19 -10.40
C VAL A 72 1.26 -5.23 -10.53
N ILE A 73 0.59 -4.10 -10.25
CA ILE A 73 -0.86 -3.99 -10.38
C ILE A 73 -1.25 -2.79 -11.27
N SER A 74 -2.37 -2.91 -11.96
CA SER A 74 -3.08 -1.84 -12.62
C SER A 74 -4.36 -1.53 -11.84
N VAL A 75 -4.69 -0.25 -11.69
CA VAL A 75 -5.94 0.17 -11.05
C VAL A 75 -6.70 1.06 -12.02
N VAL A 76 -7.87 0.62 -12.45
CA VAL A 76 -8.72 1.31 -13.43
C VAL A 76 -10.04 1.68 -12.77
N LYS A 77 -10.50 2.92 -12.93
CA LYS A 77 -11.80 3.34 -12.43
C LYS A 77 -12.90 2.78 -13.34
N THR A 78 -13.91 2.17 -12.73
CA THR A 78 -15.11 1.65 -13.42
C THR A 78 -16.34 2.42 -12.95
N GLU A 79 -17.49 2.22 -13.61
CA GLU A 79 -18.76 2.85 -13.20
C GLU A 79 -19.18 2.51 -11.77
N LYS A 80 -18.76 1.33 -11.27
CA LYS A 80 -19.14 0.80 -9.95
C LYS A 80 -18.04 0.89 -8.89
N GLY A 81 -16.86 1.40 -9.22
CA GLY A 81 -15.71 1.47 -8.31
C GLY A 81 -14.36 1.39 -9.03
N TYR A 82 -13.53 0.42 -8.66
CA TYR A 82 -12.18 0.25 -9.20
C TYR A 82 -11.87 -1.21 -9.53
N LEU A 83 -11.37 -1.47 -10.72
CA LEU A 83 -10.77 -2.74 -11.11
C LEU A 83 -9.28 -2.72 -10.74
N VAL A 84 -8.85 -3.67 -9.93
CA VAL A 84 -7.44 -3.90 -9.61
C VAL A 84 -7.00 -5.17 -10.31
N GLU A 85 -6.17 -5.05 -11.33
CA GLU A 85 -5.62 -6.14 -12.13
C GLU A 85 -4.16 -6.38 -11.77
N LYS A 86 -3.71 -7.64 -11.75
CA LYS A 86 -2.29 -7.98 -11.60
C LYS A 86 -1.64 -8.12 -12.98
N ILE A 87 -0.67 -7.24 -13.26
CA ILE A 87 0.01 -7.14 -14.57
C ILE A 87 1.45 -7.65 -14.55
N GLY A 88 2.09 -7.67 -13.37
CA GLY A 88 3.50 -8.02 -13.17
C GLY A 88 3.74 -9.36 -12.49
#